data_AF-A0A1M5JFJ8-F1
#
_entry.id   AF-A0A1M5JFJ8-F1
#
_cell.length_a   1.000
_cell.length_b   1.000
_cell.length_c   1.000
_cell.angle_alpha   90.00
_cell.angle_beta   90.00
_cell.angle_gamma   90.00
#
_symmetry.space_group_name_H-M   'P 1'
#
loop_
_entity.id
_entity.type
_entity.pdbx_description
1 polymer ?
#
loop_
_entity_poly.entity_id
_entity_poly.type
_entity_poly.pdbx_seq_one_letter_code
_entity_poly.pdbx_strand_id
1 'polypeptide(L)'
;MRTLKNLNINKSIESEKLIYEESWCSRFDTVSIYFLFLTLIWGTILCFSELESFSKNGLEYTFLTSAMGFCLYALYCKFSEKRLKKIKCSISKEEAKKRILEFGKKYNYRISQRSGNLIFLNEPTDSFCPEKYEQTTIVFFKDNEILYTLIKEGVKTNFPVLFSQHLTGIEFRKILNQTKLETKKKYFSAFFNELS
;
A
#
# COMPACT_ATOMS: atom_id res chain seq x y z
N MET A 1 2.67 -6.23 13.61
CA MET A 1 2.28 -4.82 13.77
C MET A 1 3.48 -3.94 14.09
N ARG A 2 3.99 -3.27 13.06
CA ARG A 2 5.09 -2.31 13.09
C ARG A 2 4.70 -1.25 14.10
N THR A 3 5.44 -1.20 15.20
CA THR A 3 5.12 -0.29 16.28
C THR A 3 5.45 1.11 15.78
N LEU A 4 4.42 1.86 15.37
CA LEU A 4 4.56 3.29 15.03
C LEU A 4 4.83 4.06 16.33
N LYS A 5 6.02 3.91 16.89
CA LYS A 5 6.45 4.59 18.11
C LYS A 5 6.50 6.09 17.82
N ASN A 6 5.97 6.87 18.75
CA ASN A 6 5.98 8.33 18.67
C ASN A 6 5.43 8.90 17.34
N LEU A 7 4.35 8.30 16.81
CA LEU A 7 3.65 8.82 15.63
C LEU A 7 3.15 10.25 15.90
N ASN A 8 3.69 11.22 15.16
CA ASN A 8 3.29 12.62 15.30
C ASN A 8 2.16 12.93 14.32
N ILE A 9 0.93 12.93 14.82
CA ILE A 9 -0.29 13.10 14.02
C ILE A 9 -0.31 14.46 13.32
N ASN A 10 -0.05 15.54 14.06
CA ASN A 10 -0.11 16.90 13.54
C ASN A 10 0.95 17.13 12.47
N LYS A 11 2.21 16.77 12.75
CA LYS A 11 3.29 16.88 11.76
C LYS A 11 3.00 16.02 10.54
N SER A 12 2.44 14.82 10.71
CA SER A 12 2.13 13.95 9.58
C SER A 12 1.07 14.54 8.65
N ILE A 13 0.04 15.15 9.23
CA ILE A 13 -1.03 15.84 8.49
C ILE A 13 -0.50 17.08 7.77
N GLU A 14 0.36 17.86 8.43
CA GLU A 14 0.96 19.08 7.89
C GLU A 14 1.94 18.79 6.75
N SER A 15 2.83 17.80 6.92
CA SER A 15 3.83 17.45 5.92
C SER A 15 3.34 16.46 4.85
N GLU A 16 2.08 16.03 4.93
CA GLU A 16 1.49 14.98 4.07
C GLU A 16 2.33 13.70 4.00
N LYS A 17 3.00 13.38 5.11
CA LYS A 17 3.96 12.27 5.18
C LYS A 17 3.85 11.62 6.54
N LEU A 18 3.88 10.29 6.59
CA LEU A 18 3.85 9.58 7.86
C LEU A 18 5.16 9.80 8.64
N ILE A 19 5.08 10.55 9.74
CA ILE A 19 6.21 10.90 10.60
C ILE A 19 6.10 10.13 11.92
N TYR A 20 7.01 9.19 12.12
CA TYR A 20 7.13 8.39 13.33
C TYR A 20 8.59 7.98 13.55
N GLU A 21 8.89 7.48 14.74
CA GLU A 21 10.22 7.01 15.09
C GLU A 21 10.44 5.60 14.52
N GLU A 22 11.33 5.50 13.54
CA GLU A 22 11.74 4.23 12.94
C GLU A 22 12.89 3.60 13.70
N SER A 23 12.78 2.30 13.97
CA SER A 23 13.90 1.52 14.49
C SER A 23 15.02 1.43 13.44
N TRP A 24 16.25 1.25 13.92
CA TRP A 24 17.42 1.03 13.07
C TRP A 24 17.22 -0.15 12.11
N CYS A 25 16.66 -1.27 12.58
CA CYS A 25 16.36 -2.42 11.72
C CYS A 25 15.40 -2.06 10.59
N SER A 26 14.32 -1.32 10.87
CA SER A 26 13.37 -0.91 9.83
C SER A 26 13.97 0.04 8.78
N ARG A 27 14.94 0.87 9.18
CA ARG A 27 15.70 1.71 8.25
C ARG A 27 16.62 0.86 7.37
N PHE A 28 17.33 -0.09 7.97
CA PHE A 28 18.19 -1.01 7.25
C PHE A 28 17.40 -1.85 6.23
N ASP A 29 16.25 -2.40 6.61
CA ASP A 29 15.36 -3.12 5.69
C ASP A 29 14.97 -2.27 4.47
N THR A 30 14.68 -0.99 4.71
CA THR A 30 14.31 -0.06 3.64
C THR A 30 15.47 0.16 2.68
N VAL A 31 16.69 0.33 3.20
CA VAL A 31 17.91 0.46 2.38
C VAL A 31 18.18 -0.82 1.60
N SER A 32 18.07 -1.99 2.23
CA SER A 32 18.26 -3.30 1.60
C SER A 32 17.29 -3.54 0.45
N ILE A 33 16.02 -3.13 0.60
CA ILE A 33 15.02 -3.22 -0.47
C ILE A 33 15.40 -2.31 -1.66
N TYR A 34 15.83 -1.08 -1.39
CA TYR A 34 16.28 -0.19 -2.47
C TYR A 34 17.50 -0.76 -3.19
N PHE A 35 18.48 -1.26 -2.44
CA PHE A 35 19.67 -1.89 -3.00
C PHE A 35 19.33 -3.12 -3.86
N LEU A 36 18.43 -3.98 -3.39
CA LEU A 36 17.96 -5.15 -4.14
C LEU A 36 17.37 -4.76 -5.50
N PHE A 37 16.40 -3.85 -5.53
CA PHE A 37 15.76 -3.45 -6.78
C PHE A 37 16.70 -2.68 -7.72
N LEU A 38 17.61 -1.86 -7.20
CA LEU A 38 18.64 -1.20 -8.02
C LEU A 38 19.61 -2.21 -8.63
N THR A 39 20.01 -3.23 -7.86
CA THR A 39 20.87 -4.31 -8.36
C THR A 39 20.17 -5.11 -9.46
N LEU A 40 18.87 -5.38 -9.30
CA LEU A 40 18.08 -6.03 -10.34
C LEU A 40 17.98 -5.18 -11.61
N ILE A 41 17.73 -3.87 -11.48
CA ILE A 41 17.72 -2.94 -12.63
C ILE A 41 19.09 -2.95 -13.33
N TRP A 42 20.17 -2.84 -12.58
CA TRP A 42 21.52 -2.89 -13.14
C TRP A 42 21.79 -4.21 -13.88
N GLY A 43 21.41 -5.34 -13.28
CA GLY A 43 21.48 -6.65 -13.91
C GLY A 43 20.68 -6.72 -15.22
N THR A 44 19.46 -6.18 -15.25
CA THR A 44 18.67 -6.15 -16.49
C THR A 44 19.32 -5.31 -17.58
N ILE A 45 19.97 -4.18 -17.22
CA ILE A 45 20.70 -3.33 -18.18
C ILE A 45 21.90 -4.08 -18.76
N LEU A 46 22.66 -4.80 -17.93
CA LEU A 46 23.77 -5.63 -18.41
C LEU A 46 23.27 -6.72 -19.38
N CYS A 47 22.19 -7.42 -19.03
CA CYS A 47 21.59 -8.42 -19.92
C CYS A 47 21.12 -7.82 -21.25
N PHE A 48 20.57 -6.60 -21.25
CA PHE A 48 20.22 -5.89 -22.48
C PHE A 48 21.43 -5.66 -23.38
N SER A 49 22.58 -5.29 -22.81
CA SER A 49 23.80 -5.05 -23.59
C SER A 49 24.36 -6.31 -24.25
N GLU A 50 24.11 -7.48 -23.66
CA GLU A 50 24.51 -8.77 -24.23
C GLU A 50 23.47 -9.33 -25.22
N LEU A 51 22.19 -8.93 -25.09
CA LEU A 51 21.09 -9.45 -25.91
C LEU A 51 21.22 -9.16 -27.41
N GLU A 52 21.80 -8.01 -27.77
CA GLU A 52 22.11 -7.67 -29.17
C GLU A 52 23.06 -8.69 -29.82
N SER A 53 23.87 -9.39 -29.02
CA SER A 53 24.85 -10.37 -29.49
C SER A 53 24.28 -11.80 -29.61
N PHE A 54 23.21 -12.13 -28.89
CA PHE A 54 22.75 -13.52 -28.74
C PHE A 54 21.30 -13.81 -29.15
N SER A 55 20.40 -12.82 -29.18
CA SER A 55 18.95 -13.09 -29.25
C SER A 55 18.30 -12.71 -30.58
N LYS A 56 17.68 -13.70 -31.25
CA LYS A 56 16.78 -13.52 -32.41
C LYS A 56 15.29 -13.40 -32.02
N ASN A 57 14.95 -13.57 -30.74
CA ASN A 57 13.56 -13.71 -30.29
C ASN A 57 13.09 -12.50 -29.46
N GLY A 58 12.05 -11.80 -29.92
CA GLY A 58 11.48 -10.62 -29.24
C GLY A 58 10.87 -10.89 -27.85
N LEU A 59 10.69 -12.16 -27.47
CA LEU A 59 10.17 -12.53 -26.15
C LEU A 59 11.13 -12.17 -25.00
N GLU A 60 12.43 -12.32 -25.21
CA GLU A 60 13.44 -12.00 -24.18
C GLU A 60 13.50 -10.49 -23.91
N TYR A 61 13.44 -9.67 -24.97
CA TYR A 61 13.29 -8.22 -24.87
C TYR A 61 12.04 -7.83 -24.07
N THR A 62 10.92 -8.49 -24.34
CA THR A 62 9.65 -8.21 -23.65
C THR A 62 9.74 -8.57 -22.16
N PHE A 63 10.35 -9.72 -21.84
CA PHE A 63 10.54 -10.16 -20.46
C PHE A 63 11.46 -9.21 -19.68
N LEU A 64 12.62 -8.85 -20.24
CA LEU A 64 13.57 -7.94 -19.59
C LEU A 64 12.98 -6.53 -19.39
N THR A 65 12.26 -6.02 -20.40
CA THR A 65 11.58 -4.71 -20.30
C THR A 65 10.52 -4.73 -19.20
N SER A 66 9.73 -5.81 -19.13
CA SER A 66 8.73 -6.01 -18.08
C SER A 66 9.35 -6.11 -16.69
N ALA A 67 10.46 -6.87 -16.55
CA ALA A 67 11.19 -7.00 -15.29
C ALA A 67 11.75 -5.65 -14.81
N MET A 68 12.33 -4.86 -15.71
CA MET A 68 12.82 -3.52 -15.39
C MET A 68 11.68 -2.58 -14.98
N GLY A 69 10.57 -2.60 -15.73
CA GLY A 69 9.37 -1.83 -15.41
C GLY A 69 8.80 -2.18 -14.04
N PHE A 70 8.75 -3.48 -13.70
CA PHE A 70 8.32 -3.96 -12.40
C PHE A 70 9.24 -3.46 -11.27
N CYS A 71 10.57 -3.52 -11.45
CA CYS A 71 11.52 -3.03 -10.45
C CYS A 71 11.38 -1.53 -10.20
N LEU A 72 11.26 -0.73 -11.27
CA LEU A 72 11.01 0.71 -11.17
C LEU A 72 9.69 1.01 -10.47
N TYR A 73 8.62 0.26 -10.79
CA TYR A 73 7.33 0.38 -10.13
C TYR A 73 7.42 0.03 -8.64
N ALA A 74 8.13 -1.04 -8.28
CA ALA A 74 8.32 -1.45 -6.88
C ALA A 74 9.08 -0.39 -6.07
N LEU A 75 10.13 0.21 -6.66
CA LEU A 75 10.85 1.35 -6.06
C LEU A 75 9.94 2.56 -5.85
N TYR A 76 9.15 2.93 -6.86
CA TYR A 76 8.16 4.00 -6.77
C TYR A 76 7.13 3.75 -5.66
N CYS A 77 6.62 2.52 -5.58
CA CYS A 77 5.68 2.12 -4.52
C CYS A 77 6.34 2.23 -3.14
N LYS A 78 7.60 1.79 -3.01
CA LYS A 78 8.32 1.87 -1.75
C LYS A 78 8.55 3.32 -1.31
N PHE A 79 8.90 4.19 -2.25
CA PHE A 79 9.10 5.61 -1.98
C PHE A 79 7.80 6.31 -1.58
N SER A 80 6.68 5.97 -2.24
CA SER A 80 5.38 6.58 -1.99
C SER A 80 4.64 6.02 -0.77
N GLU A 81 5.10 4.92 -0.18
CA GLU A 81 4.53 4.27 1.02
C GLU A 81 4.40 5.22 2.22
N LYS A 82 5.33 6.16 2.40
CA LYS A 82 5.25 7.14 3.50
C LYS A 82 4.43 8.38 3.14
N ARG A 83 4.09 8.59 1.87
CA ARG A 83 3.34 9.77 1.43
C ARG A 83 1.87 9.57 1.71
N LEU A 84 1.25 10.50 2.42
CA LEU A 84 -0.19 10.46 2.65
C LEU A 84 -0.93 10.87 1.38
N LYS A 85 -1.84 10.01 0.94
CA LYS A 85 -2.74 10.27 -0.18
C LYS A 85 -3.97 10.99 0.33
N LYS A 86 -4.37 12.05 -0.35
CA LYS A 86 -5.56 12.84 -0.02
C LYS A 86 -6.79 12.37 -0.77
N ILE A 87 -7.92 12.35 -0.07
CA ILE A 87 -9.25 12.24 -0.66
C ILE A 87 -10.09 13.37 -0.06
N LYS A 88 -10.53 14.30 -0.90
CA LYS A 88 -11.52 15.31 -0.54
C LYS A 88 -12.89 14.65 -0.51
N CYS A 89 -13.67 14.99 0.50
CA CYS A 89 -15.00 14.46 0.75
C CYS A 89 -15.95 15.65 0.94
N SER A 90 -17.21 15.52 0.48
CA SER A 90 -18.25 16.53 0.75
C SER A 90 -18.96 16.30 2.09
N ILE A 91 -18.72 15.16 2.72
CA ILE A 91 -19.32 14.73 3.99
C ILE A 91 -18.52 15.23 5.19
N SER A 92 -19.17 15.33 6.34
CA SER A 92 -18.51 15.71 7.59
C SER A 92 -17.49 14.65 8.02
N LYS A 93 -16.51 15.09 8.81
CA LYS A 93 -15.49 14.23 9.41
C LYS A 93 -16.06 13.01 10.13
N GLU A 94 -17.12 13.19 10.91
CA GLU A 94 -17.75 12.10 11.68
C GLU A 94 -18.44 11.08 10.77
N GLU A 95 -19.08 11.55 9.70
CA GLU A 95 -19.67 10.67 8.69
C GLU A 95 -18.59 9.90 7.91
N ALA A 96 -17.51 10.57 7.50
CA ALA A 96 -16.36 9.92 6.87
C ALA A 96 -15.77 8.83 7.77
N LYS A 97 -15.63 9.13 9.07
CA LYS A 97 -15.15 8.19 10.08
C LYS A 97 -16.07 6.98 10.20
N LYS A 98 -17.38 7.20 10.28
CA LYS A 98 -18.39 6.13 10.32
C LYS A 98 -18.29 5.21 9.11
N ARG A 99 -18.22 5.76 7.89
CA ARG A 99 -18.11 4.97 6.65
C ARG A 99 -16.82 4.15 6.57
N ILE A 100 -15.70 4.70 7.03
CA ILE A 100 -14.41 3.99 7.09
C ILE A 100 -14.47 2.83 8.11
N LEU A 101 -15.14 3.03 9.25
CA LEU A 101 -15.35 1.97 10.23
C LEU A 101 -16.27 0.86 9.71
N GLU A 102 -17.36 1.23 9.03
CA GLU A 102 -18.26 0.28 8.39
C GLU A 102 -17.55 -0.51 7.28
N PHE A 103 -16.72 0.15 6.49
CA PHE A 103 -15.83 -0.49 5.53
C PHE A 103 -14.92 -1.51 6.23
N GLY A 104 -14.17 -1.10 7.26
CA GLY A 104 -13.31 -2.02 8.01
C GLY A 104 -14.06 -3.25 8.56
N LYS A 105 -15.27 -3.04 9.12
CA LYS A 105 -16.12 -4.14 9.60
C LYS A 105 -16.58 -5.06 8.47
N LYS A 106 -17.01 -4.51 7.33
CA LYS A 106 -17.46 -5.28 6.16
C LYS A 106 -16.40 -6.24 5.64
N TYR A 107 -15.13 -5.84 5.70
CA TYR A 107 -13.99 -6.64 5.24
C TYR A 107 -13.28 -7.39 6.38
N ASN A 108 -13.87 -7.45 7.58
CA ASN A 108 -13.31 -8.12 8.77
C ASN A 108 -11.91 -7.64 9.16
N TYR A 109 -11.63 -6.35 8.97
CA TYR A 109 -10.37 -5.75 9.38
C TYR A 109 -10.30 -5.58 10.88
N ARG A 110 -9.12 -5.81 11.45
CA ARG A 110 -8.86 -5.47 12.84
C ARG A 110 -8.67 -3.97 12.94
N ILE A 111 -9.67 -3.29 13.46
CA ILE A 111 -9.68 -1.85 13.65
C ILE A 111 -8.98 -1.51 14.97
N SER A 112 -8.01 -0.61 14.93
CA SER A 112 -7.44 -0.01 16.15
C SER A 112 -7.48 1.50 16.07
N GLN A 113 -8.01 2.14 17.11
CA GLN A 113 -8.13 3.59 17.21
C GLN A 113 -7.12 4.09 18.24
N ARG A 114 -6.21 4.97 17.81
CA ARG A 114 -5.17 5.54 18.69
C ARG A 114 -5.47 6.97 19.13
N SER A 115 -6.27 7.70 18.35
CA SER A 115 -6.76 9.03 18.70
C SER A 115 -8.08 9.32 17.98
N GLY A 116 -8.79 10.40 18.34
CA GLY A 116 -10.05 10.79 17.70
C GLY A 116 -9.97 10.93 16.18
N ASN A 117 -8.80 11.29 15.65
CA ASN A 117 -8.57 11.65 14.24
C ASN A 117 -7.75 10.61 13.47
N LEU A 118 -7.50 9.43 14.06
CA LEU A 118 -6.63 8.41 13.49
C LEU A 118 -7.22 7.02 13.67
N ILE A 119 -7.39 6.31 12.55
CA ILE A 119 -7.82 4.92 12.52
C ILE A 119 -6.77 4.08 11.80
N PHE A 120 -6.48 2.91 12.36
CA PHE A 120 -5.73 1.85 11.72
C PHE A 120 -6.69 0.74 11.33
N LEU A 121 -6.66 0.36 10.07
CA LEU A 121 -7.34 -0.80 9.53
C LEU A 121 -6.29 -1.86 9.21
N ASN A 122 -6.24 -2.93 9.99
CA ASN A 122 -5.33 -4.03 9.75
C ASN A 122 -6.06 -5.14 8.99
N GLU A 123 -5.59 -5.41 7.78
CA GLU A 123 -6.08 -6.50 6.97
C GLU A 123 -5.68 -7.84 7.61
N PRO A 124 -6.63 -8.79 7.74
CA PRO A 124 -6.28 -10.13 8.17
C PRO A 124 -5.32 -10.76 7.15
N THR A 125 -4.31 -11.45 7.66
CA THR A 125 -3.34 -12.18 6.83
C THR A 125 -4.08 -13.22 6.00
N ASP A 126 -3.99 -13.14 4.67
CA ASP A 126 -4.65 -14.08 3.77
C ASP A 126 -4.03 -15.49 3.90
N SER A 127 -4.88 -16.52 3.98
CA SER A 127 -4.46 -17.93 4.15
C SER A 127 -3.61 -18.48 3.00
N PHE A 128 -3.57 -17.77 1.86
CA PHE A 128 -2.90 -18.20 0.64
C PHE A 128 -1.45 -17.72 0.51
N CYS A 129 -0.95 -16.90 1.45
CA CYS A 129 0.45 -16.52 1.46
C CYS A 129 1.20 -17.24 2.59
N PRO A 130 2.27 -18.00 2.27
CA PRO A 130 2.99 -18.78 3.27
C PRO A 130 3.70 -17.91 4.32
N GLU A 131 3.95 -16.64 4.01
CA GLU A 131 4.52 -15.69 4.96
C GLU A 131 3.41 -14.82 5.58
N LYS A 132 3.34 -14.81 6.92
CA LYS A 132 2.39 -13.99 7.66
C LYS A 132 2.69 -12.51 7.43
N TYR A 133 2.04 -11.86 6.48
CA TYR A 133 2.10 -10.42 6.31
C TYR A 133 0.85 -9.72 6.86
N GLU A 134 1.04 -8.58 7.50
CA GLU A 134 -0.04 -7.71 7.94
C GLU A 134 0.03 -6.43 7.10
N GLN A 135 -1.06 -6.08 6.42
CA GLN A 135 -1.19 -4.79 5.73
C GLN A 135 -2.03 -3.85 6.58
N THR A 136 -1.46 -2.70 6.93
CA THR A 136 -2.14 -1.68 7.72
C THR A 136 -2.46 -0.48 6.86
N THR A 137 -3.75 -0.17 6.71
CA THR A 137 -4.18 1.13 6.19
C THR A 137 -4.31 2.12 7.34
N ILE A 138 -3.54 3.20 7.28
CA ILE A 138 -3.52 4.29 8.26
C ILE A 138 -4.36 5.43 7.70
N VAL A 139 -5.39 5.85 8.43
CA VAL A 139 -6.32 6.90 7.99
C VAL A 139 -6.36 8.03 9.00
N PHE A 140 -5.99 9.22 8.55
CA PHE A 140 -6.09 10.49 9.26
C PHE A 140 -7.31 11.26 8.76
N PHE A 141 -8.04 11.86 9.70
CA PHE A 141 -9.23 12.65 9.42
C PHE A 141 -8.96 14.13 9.67
N LYS A 142 -9.14 14.97 8.65
CA LYS A 142 -8.91 16.41 8.70
C LYS A 142 -10.05 17.13 8.02
N ASP A 143 -10.95 17.73 8.80
CA ASP A 143 -12.11 18.48 8.30
C ASP A 143 -12.92 17.69 7.25
N ASN A 144 -12.94 18.16 6.01
CA ASN A 144 -13.63 17.57 4.87
C ASN A 144 -12.68 16.76 3.95
N GLU A 145 -11.52 16.35 4.46
CA GLU A 145 -10.60 15.47 3.75
C GLU A 145 -10.10 14.33 4.64
N ILE A 146 -9.77 13.21 3.99
CA ILE A 146 -8.99 12.16 4.62
C ILE A 146 -7.61 12.09 3.98
N LEU A 147 -6.64 11.77 4.82
CA LEU A 147 -5.26 11.50 4.46
C LEU A 147 -4.99 10.05 4.82
N TYR A 148 -4.56 9.22 3.87
CA TYR A 148 -4.31 7.81 4.15
C TYR A 148 -3.02 7.32 3.53
N THR A 149 -2.44 6.29 4.13
CA THR A 149 -1.38 5.50 3.50
C THR A 149 -1.51 4.04 3.91
N LEU A 150 -0.84 3.17 3.17
CA LEU A 150 -0.78 1.74 3.44
C LEU A 150 0.66 1.38 3.74
N ILE A 151 0.86 0.52 4.73
CA ILE A 151 2.15 -0.08 5.04
C ILE A 151 1.97 -1.58 5.05
N LYS A 152 2.90 -2.31 4.43
CA LYS A 152 2.96 -3.78 4.52
C LYS A 152 4.10 -4.20 5.41
N GLU A 153 3.79 -5.05 6.37
CA GLU A 153 4.75 -5.67 7.27
C GLU A 153 4.82 -7.16 6.97
N GLY A 154 6.00 -7.63 6.55
CA GLY A 154 6.29 -9.05 6.39
C GLY A 154 7.13 -9.57 7.56
N VAL A 155 7.16 -10.90 7.73
CA VAL A 155 7.96 -11.58 8.76
C VAL A 155 9.45 -11.28 8.62
N LYS A 156 9.94 -11.14 7.39
CA LYS A 156 11.38 -10.98 7.08
C LYS A 156 11.73 -9.60 6.54
N THR A 157 10.87 -9.00 5.74
CA THR A 157 11.14 -7.74 5.06
C THR A 157 9.88 -6.91 4.84
N ASN A 158 10.05 -5.60 4.85
CA ASN A 158 8.98 -4.63 4.64
C ASN A 158 8.78 -4.35 3.13
N PHE A 159 8.35 -5.35 2.35
CA PHE A 159 8.13 -5.19 0.91
C PHE A 159 7.15 -4.04 0.60
N PRO A 160 7.33 -3.32 -0.52
CA PRO A 160 6.40 -2.27 -0.92
C PRO A 160 4.98 -2.79 -1.09
N VAL A 161 4.03 -1.94 -0.71
CA VAL A 161 2.63 -2.09 -1.09
C VAL A 161 2.51 -1.82 -2.58
N LEU A 162 2.32 -2.86 -3.40
CA LEU A 162 2.22 -2.74 -4.85
C LEU A 162 0.84 -2.21 -5.26
N PHE A 163 -0.06 -3.08 -5.74
CA PHE A 163 -1.33 -2.66 -6.33
C PHE A 163 -2.42 -2.31 -5.31
N SER A 164 -2.37 -2.87 -4.09
CA SER A 164 -3.40 -2.66 -3.07
C SER A 164 -3.59 -1.19 -2.72
N GLN A 165 -2.52 -0.39 -2.74
CA GLN A 165 -2.59 1.05 -2.48
C GLN A 165 -3.48 1.82 -3.48
N HIS A 166 -3.66 1.31 -4.70
CA HIS A 166 -4.49 1.92 -5.73
C HIS A 166 -5.94 1.47 -5.56
N LEU A 167 -6.15 0.18 -5.31
CA LEU A 167 -7.47 -0.42 -5.07
C LEU A 167 -8.15 0.21 -3.86
N THR A 168 -7.45 0.30 -2.73
CA THR A 168 -7.94 0.96 -1.51
C THR A 168 -8.29 2.42 -1.79
N GLY A 169 -7.51 3.11 -2.64
CA GLY A 169 -7.81 4.48 -3.03
C GLY A 169 -9.11 4.62 -3.84
N ILE A 170 -9.40 3.66 -4.73
CA ILE A 170 -10.65 3.61 -5.49
C ILE A 170 -11.83 3.32 -4.55
N GLU A 171 -11.70 2.34 -3.67
CA GLU A 171 -12.76 1.97 -2.72
C GLU A 171 -13.04 3.10 -1.73
N PHE A 172 -12.02 3.76 -1.19
CA PHE A 172 -12.19 4.91 -0.30
C PHE A 172 -12.88 6.07 -1.00
N ARG A 173 -12.48 6.41 -2.23
CA ARG A 173 -13.18 7.44 -3.02
C ARG A 173 -14.64 7.08 -3.22
N LYS A 174 -14.93 5.81 -3.49
CA LYS A 174 -16.30 5.33 -3.68
C LYS A 174 -17.12 5.49 -2.40
N ILE A 175 -16.69 4.95 -1.27
CA ILE A 175 -17.48 5.01 -0.02
C ILE A 175 -17.63 6.45 0.51
N LEU A 176 -16.65 7.33 0.28
CA LEU A 176 -16.67 8.69 0.81
C LEU A 176 -17.45 9.67 -0.07
N ASN A 177 -17.50 9.46 -1.38
CA ASN A 177 -18.20 10.35 -2.31
C ASN A 177 -19.57 9.81 -2.76
N GLN A 178 -19.96 8.63 -2.32
CA GLN A 178 -21.30 8.11 -2.56
C GLN A 178 -22.36 8.92 -1.79
N THR A 179 -23.44 9.32 -2.47
CA THR A 179 -24.63 9.93 -1.87
C THR A 179 -25.45 8.93 -1.05
N LYS A 180 -25.38 7.62 -1.37
CA LYS A 180 -25.91 6.51 -0.57
C LYS A 180 -24.95 5.31 -0.58
N LEU A 181 -24.76 4.66 0.56
CA LEU A 181 -24.02 3.40 0.70
C LEU A 181 -24.76 2.29 -0.06
N GLU A 182 -24.41 2.09 -1.33
CA GLU A 182 -24.87 0.90 -2.05
C GLU A 182 -24.04 -0.31 -1.62
N THR A 183 -24.69 -1.23 -0.92
CA THR A 183 -24.17 -2.55 -0.57
C THR A 183 -24.06 -3.42 -1.84
N LYS A 184 -23.19 -3.06 -2.79
CA LYS A 184 -22.91 -3.96 -3.92
C LYS A 184 -22.17 -5.19 -3.43
N LYS A 185 -22.80 -6.35 -3.65
CA LYS A 185 -22.28 -7.70 -3.42
C LYS A 185 -21.01 -7.95 -4.25
N LYS A 186 -20.16 -8.81 -3.68
CA LYS A 186 -18.87 -9.32 -4.14
C LYS A 186 -18.79 -9.60 -5.66
N TYR A 187 -17.84 -8.95 -6.34
CA TYR A 187 -17.29 -9.43 -7.61
C TYR A 187 -15.84 -9.91 -7.48
N PHE A 188 -15.08 -9.44 -6.48
CA PHE A 188 -13.64 -9.67 -6.43
C PHE A 188 -13.21 -10.96 -5.70
N SER A 189 -13.99 -11.44 -4.73
CA SER A 189 -13.74 -12.77 -4.15
C SER A 189 -14.13 -13.90 -5.10
N ALA A 190 -14.78 -13.61 -6.23
CA ALA A 190 -15.04 -14.58 -7.29
C ALA A 190 -13.84 -14.65 -8.24
N PHE A 191 -13.26 -13.50 -8.62
CA PHE A 191 -12.12 -13.46 -9.56
C PHE A 191 -10.87 -14.21 -9.07
N PHE A 192 -10.61 -14.25 -7.75
CA PHE A 192 -9.48 -15.02 -7.20
C PHE A 192 -9.85 -16.45 -6.76
N ASN A 193 -11.15 -16.77 -6.61
CA ASN A 193 -11.60 -18.12 -6.28
C ASN A 193 -11.94 -18.96 -7.53
N GLU A 194 -12.17 -18.34 -8.69
CA GLU A 194 -12.42 -19.03 -9.97
C GLU A 194 -11.12 -19.47 -10.67
N LEU A 195 -9.97 -19.07 -10.14
CA LEU A 195 -8.64 -19.48 -10.61
C LEU A 195 -8.01 -20.60 -9.75
N SER A 196 -8.78 -21.19 -8.82
CA SER A 196 -8.38 -22.36 -8.01
C SER A 196 -9.06 -23.64 -8.46
#